data_AF-A0AAN6RJQ8-F1
#
_entry.id   AF-A0AAN6RJQ8-F1
#
_cell.length_a   1.000
_cell.length_b   1.000
_cell.length_c   1.000
_cell.angle_alpha   90.00
_cell.angle_beta   90.00
_cell.angle_gamma   90.00
#
_symmetry.space_group_name_H-M   'P 1'
#
loop_
_entity.id
_entity.type
_entity.pdbx_description
1 polymer ?
#
loop_
_entity_poly.entity_id
_entity_poly.type
_entity_poly.pdbx_seq_one_letter_code
_entity_poly.pdbx_strand_id
1 'polypeptide(L)'
;MRAKVVLGSLATSCIAVAAAEVSYGNNSTNGAAKQLLQESMKWMDLYYDSEAGYLYNLDSKALLHDTRSSVWYAAGLLARNEGDDADQAAKIVENVIEGQHKNVSSQWYGDYQIYPEEPTVGTPQYPPVIYNSWDPNWRGFVGTTLILMLEEFPDLIPHDTQTRILESLYNATVGDSYRVGGVDDDNLYASYSNPAIMRAFMSSWTGRRLNDSNMTTAGEAYAKEIINLFERADTLSEFNSGTYAGVSLYALTLWSKYLPQSSLMGEHGPSMVSKTWAILGQLYNANLKNVAGPWDRSYGYDMNRYLSILALHIWTLVGKEAAPINAKPYTMGHKDDFAIGPLVAILAPYHNTLVPNATVSALQTFPGTHNVSTSAFSPPWDTFPRNITAWLSSNLTIGAESFSEDVIGGPAKNPSSFNPAVVQWSRNDGSVGWLTLYAQVKELNAMASEGRLELEYPQGNKTSTFTFLVSTNSKHGKRDVSSWGDVEGANITVEGTVDLTYSVDFAGYVGGSGKTINDFEYWNFTYVMPGDSTEIPRVSLSFGLD
;
A
#
# COMPACT_ATOMS: atom_id res chain seq x y z
N MET A 1 78.60 -29.25 -23.16
CA MET A 1 77.22 -29.52 -23.65
C MET A 1 76.43 -30.13 -22.51
N ARG A 2 75.19 -29.65 -22.36
CA ARG A 2 74.30 -29.71 -21.19
C ARG A 2 74.01 -31.11 -20.62
N ALA A 3 74.11 -31.21 -19.29
CA ALA A 3 73.35 -32.18 -18.48
C ALA A 3 71.95 -31.63 -18.22
N LYS A 4 70.91 -32.48 -18.34
CA LYS A 4 69.52 -32.14 -17.99
C LYS A 4 69.16 -32.77 -16.65
N VAL A 5 68.68 -31.91 -15.76
CA VAL A 5 68.15 -32.18 -14.43
C VAL A 5 66.64 -32.43 -14.52
N VAL A 6 66.18 -33.37 -13.68
CA VAL A 6 64.81 -33.80 -13.39
C VAL A 6 64.06 -32.69 -12.61
N LEU A 7 62.73 -32.56 -12.75
CA LEU A 7 61.83 -32.37 -11.59
C LEU A 7 60.36 -32.48 -12.00
N GLY A 8 59.61 -33.25 -11.21
CA GLY A 8 58.20 -33.60 -11.40
C GLY A 8 57.22 -32.48 -11.07
N SER A 9 56.05 -32.57 -11.70
CA SER A 9 54.94 -31.62 -11.58
C SER A 9 54.04 -32.02 -10.41
N LEU A 10 53.85 -31.11 -9.45
CA LEU A 10 52.78 -31.18 -8.47
C LEU A 10 51.44 -30.89 -9.15
N ALA A 11 50.42 -31.69 -8.83
CA ALA A 11 49.03 -31.42 -9.16
C ALA A 11 48.44 -30.46 -8.12
N THR A 12 47.89 -29.34 -8.58
CA THR A 12 47.12 -28.39 -7.78
C THR A 12 45.64 -28.69 -7.96
N SER A 13 44.98 -29.19 -6.91
CA SER A 13 43.53 -29.39 -6.90
C SER A 13 42.83 -28.04 -6.73
N CYS A 14 42.08 -27.60 -7.73
CA CYS A 14 41.11 -26.51 -7.59
C CYS A 14 39.85 -27.06 -6.92
N ILE A 15 39.56 -26.59 -5.70
CA ILE A 15 38.26 -26.78 -5.05
C ILE A 15 37.32 -25.74 -5.67
N ALA A 16 36.36 -26.18 -6.48
CA ALA A 16 35.22 -25.35 -6.86
C ALA A 16 34.31 -25.23 -5.64
N VAL A 17 34.12 -24.01 -5.15
CA VAL A 17 33.08 -23.70 -4.17
C VAL A 17 31.75 -23.75 -4.92
N ALA A 18 30.96 -24.78 -4.66
CA ALA A 18 29.59 -24.86 -5.14
C ALA A 18 28.77 -23.77 -4.44
N ALA A 19 28.16 -22.88 -5.23
CA ALA A 19 27.10 -22.02 -4.75
C ALA A 19 25.98 -22.91 -4.18
N ALA A 20 25.60 -22.69 -2.93
CA ALA A 20 24.50 -23.41 -2.32
C ALA A 20 23.18 -22.95 -2.96
N GLU A 21 22.63 -23.76 -3.87
CA GLU A 21 21.23 -23.63 -4.25
C GLU A 21 20.37 -23.97 -3.03
N VAL A 22 19.74 -22.95 -2.46
CA VAL A 22 18.71 -23.12 -1.44
C VAL A 22 17.54 -23.87 -2.10
N SER A 23 17.19 -25.03 -1.54
CA SER A 23 16.09 -25.87 -2.02
C SER A 23 14.74 -25.20 -1.71
N TYR A 24 14.15 -24.57 -2.73
CA TYR A 24 12.86 -23.88 -2.65
C TYR A 24 11.66 -24.85 -2.82
N GLY A 25 10.84 -24.96 -1.77
CA GLY A 25 9.61 -25.76 -1.76
C GLY A 25 8.46 -25.10 -2.54
N ASN A 26 7.75 -25.92 -3.32
CA ASN A 26 6.66 -25.63 -4.26
C ASN A 26 7.04 -24.73 -5.46
N ASN A 27 7.13 -25.35 -6.64
CA ASN A 27 7.84 -24.80 -7.80
C ASN A 27 7.11 -23.64 -8.52
N SER A 28 5.81 -23.43 -8.27
CA SER A 28 5.01 -22.40 -8.94
C SER A 28 5.03 -21.04 -8.23
N THR A 29 4.95 -21.01 -6.90
CA THR A 29 4.92 -19.76 -6.10
C THR A 29 6.28 -19.08 -6.09
N ASN A 30 7.38 -19.85 -6.02
CA ASN A 30 8.73 -19.29 -6.17
C ASN A 30 8.97 -18.74 -7.58
N GLY A 31 8.32 -19.34 -8.60
CA GLY A 31 8.33 -18.81 -9.96
C GLY A 31 7.68 -17.42 -10.06
N ALA A 32 6.53 -17.23 -9.41
CA ALA A 32 5.82 -15.96 -9.42
C ALA A 32 6.59 -14.84 -8.68
N ALA A 33 7.17 -15.15 -7.51
CA ALA A 33 8.03 -14.21 -6.78
C ALA A 33 9.26 -13.81 -7.60
N LYS A 34 9.94 -14.79 -8.22
CA LYS A 34 11.08 -14.53 -9.11
C LYS A 34 10.67 -13.68 -10.31
N GLN A 35 9.51 -13.95 -10.91
CA GLN A 35 8.98 -13.16 -12.01
C GLN A 35 8.73 -11.70 -11.60
N LEU A 36 8.09 -11.49 -10.44
CA LEU A 36 7.88 -10.15 -9.89
C LEU A 36 9.21 -9.40 -9.73
N LEU A 37 10.20 -10.01 -9.07
CA LEU A 37 11.53 -9.43 -8.89
C LEU A 37 12.15 -9.05 -10.24
N GLN A 38 12.16 -9.96 -11.21
CA GLN A 38 12.76 -9.73 -12.52
C GLN A 38 12.07 -8.58 -13.28
N GLU A 39 10.74 -8.55 -13.29
CA GLU A 39 10.00 -7.53 -14.02
C GLU A 39 10.09 -6.14 -13.36
N SER A 40 10.04 -6.07 -12.02
CA SER A 40 10.21 -4.80 -11.30
C SER A 40 11.64 -4.27 -11.43
N MET A 41 12.65 -5.15 -11.32
CA MET A 41 14.05 -4.76 -11.48
C MET A 41 14.33 -4.26 -12.89
N LYS A 42 13.89 -5.00 -13.92
CA LYS A 42 14.06 -4.57 -15.32
C LYS A 42 13.44 -3.20 -15.61
N TRP A 43 12.33 -2.87 -14.94
CA TRP A 43 11.72 -1.55 -15.08
C TRP A 43 12.54 -0.47 -14.35
N MET A 44 12.98 -0.71 -13.12
CA MET A 44 13.82 0.24 -12.37
C MET A 44 15.21 0.44 -12.97
N ASP A 45 15.79 -0.57 -13.65
CA ASP A 45 17.04 -0.44 -14.40
C ASP A 45 16.97 0.70 -15.45
N LEU A 46 15.78 1.04 -15.97
CA LEU A 46 15.59 2.14 -16.91
C LEU A 46 15.74 3.53 -16.26
N TYR A 47 15.60 3.60 -14.94
CA TYR A 47 15.67 4.83 -14.15
C TYR A 47 16.99 4.93 -13.37
N TYR A 48 17.83 3.90 -13.37
CA TYR A 48 19.02 3.90 -12.55
C TYR A 48 20.13 4.79 -13.13
N ASP A 49 20.50 5.82 -12.37
CA ASP A 49 21.71 6.62 -12.60
C ASP A 49 22.86 6.01 -11.79
N SER A 50 23.67 5.19 -12.45
CA SER A 50 24.85 4.56 -11.82
C SER A 50 25.94 5.56 -11.44
N GLU A 51 25.98 6.75 -12.06
CA GLU A 51 26.97 7.78 -11.71
C GLU A 51 26.57 8.46 -10.40
N ALA A 52 25.30 8.84 -10.26
CA ALA A 52 24.77 9.41 -9.02
C ALA A 52 24.61 8.37 -7.91
N GLY A 53 24.29 7.11 -8.26
CA GLY A 53 23.95 6.07 -7.28
C GLY A 53 22.52 6.23 -6.75
N TYR A 54 21.57 6.57 -7.62
CA TYR A 54 20.16 6.73 -7.30
C TYR A 54 19.29 6.35 -8.52
N LEU A 55 18.02 6.03 -8.29
CA LEU A 55 17.00 6.07 -9.32
C LEU A 55 16.59 7.52 -9.61
N TYR A 56 16.46 7.87 -10.88
CA TYR A 56 15.69 9.04 -11.29
C TYR A 56 14.25 8.93 -10.79
N ASN A 57 13.65 10.08 -10.55
CA ASN A 57 12.27 10.19 -10.12
C ASN A 57 11.33 9.49 -11.12
N LEU A 58 10.53 8.56 -10.60
CA LEU A 58 9.70 7.66 -11.40
C LEU A 58 8.55 8.40 -12.12
N ASP A 59 8.23 9.63 -11.69
CA ASP A 59 7.27 10.57 -12.28
C ASP A 59 7.91 11.58 -13.25
N SER A 60 9.12 11.29 -13.74
CA SER A 60 9.77 12.07 -14.81
C SER A 60 9.94 13.55 -14.49
N LYS A 61 10.33 13.87 -13.24
CA LYS A 61 10.83 15.22 -12.90
C LYS A 61 12.18 15.44 -13.57
N ALA A 62 12.51 16.69 -13.90
CA ALA A 62 13.64 17.07 -14.74
C ALA A 62 15.01 16.65 -14.15
N LEU A 63 15.39 15.39 -14.36
CA LEU A 63 16.62 14.74 -13.86
C LEU A 63 16.78 14.82 -12.33
N LEU A 64 15.68 14.87 -11.58
CA LEU A 64 15.71 14.71 -10.12
C LEU A 64 15.70 13.22 -9.77
N HIS A 65 16.27 12.87 -8.63
CA HIS A 65 16.30 11.50 -8.13
C HIS A 65 15.21 11.24 -7.07
N ASP A 66 15.09 9.98 -6.62
CA ASP A 66 14.17 9.58 -5.56
C ASP A 66 14.88 8.71 -4.51
N THR A 67 14.87 9.12 -3.23
CA THR A 67 15.58 8.39 -2.17
C THR A 67 14.92 7.04 -1.87
N ARG A 68 13.60 7.02 -1.65
CA ARG A 68 12.88 5.84 -1.15
C ARG A 68 12.96 4.68 -2.13
N SER A 69 12.65 4.93 -3.39
CA SER A 69 12.67 3.90 -4.44
C SER A 69 14.10 3.43 -4.73
N SER A 70 15.11 4.29 -4.56
CA SER A 70 16.51 3.88 -4.67
C SER A 70 16.88 2.83 -3.63
N VAL A 71 16.44 3.00 -2.38
CA VAL A 71 16.72 2.00 -1.32
C VAL A 71 15.99 0.68 -1.62
N TRP A 72 14.76 0.72 -2.13
CA TRP A 72 14.04 -0.49 -2.56
C TRP A 72 14.75 -1.20 -3.72
N TYR A 73 15.27 -0.43 -4.67
CA TYR A 73 16.08 -0.95 -5.77
C TYR A 73 17.39 -1.56 -5.27
N ALA A 74 18.07 -0.97 -4.29
CA ALA A 74 19.26 -1.56 -3.68
C ALA A 74 18.99 -2.93 -3.04
N ALA A 75 17.85 -3.14 -2.38
CA ALA A 75 17.46 -4.47 -1.91
C ALA A 75 17.23 -5.44 -3.08
N GLY A 76 16.64 -4.97 -4.16
CA GLY A 76 16.46 -5.75 -5.39
C GLY A 76 17.76 -6.09 -6.11
N LEU A 77 18.75 -5.19 -6.10
CA LEU A 77 20.11 -5.44 -6.60
C LEU A 77 20.77 -6.57 -5.79
N LEU A 78 20.71 -6.51 -4.46
CA LEU A 78 21.23 -7.60 -3.61
C LEU A 78 20.52 -8.93 -3.84
N ALA A 79 19.20 -8.90 -4.09
CA ALA A 79 18.43 -10.10 -4.40
C ALA A 79 18.72 -10.68 -5.79
N ARG A 80 19.01 -9.82 -6.78
CA ARG A 80 19.42 -10.23 -8.14
C ARG A 80 20.86 -10.74 -8.16
N ASN A 81 21.76 -10.03 -7.51
CA ASN A 81 23.18 -10.36 -7.32
C ASN A 81 23.91 -10.73 -8.62
N GLU A 82 23.72 -9.93 -9.67
CA GLU A 82 24.39 -10.10 -10.95
C GLU A 82 25.42 -8.98 -11.19
N GLY A 83 26.58 -9.31 -11.77
CA GLY A 83 27.57 -8.29 -12.14
C GLY A 83 28.07 -7.47 -10.95
N ASP A 84 27.89 -6.14 -11.01
CA ASP A 84 28.26 -5.17 -9.98
C ASP A 84 27.08 -4.77 -9.08
N ASP A 85 25.96 -5.51 -9.10
CA ASP A 85 24.75 -5.22 -8.33
C ASP A 85 25.05 -4.96 -6.83
N ALA A 86 25.91 -5.79 -6.20
CA ALA A 86 26.26 -5.63 -4.79
C ALA A 86 27.03 -4.33 -4.51
N ASP A 87 27.94 -3.94 -5.40
CA ASP A 87 28.70 -2.70 -5.28
C ASP A 87 27.78 -1.48 -5.48
N GLN A 88 26.86 -1.55 -6.45
CA GLN A 88 25.87 -0.50 -6.70
C GLN A 88 24.85 -0.37 -5.56
N ALA A 89 24.43 -1.49 -4.96
CA ALA A 89 23.58 -1.49 -3.78
C ALA A 89 24.27 -0.82 -2.60
N ALA A 90 25.53 -1.16 -2.33
CA ALA A 90 26.32 -0.52 -1.28
C ALA A 90 26.47 0.99 -1.53
N LYS A 91 26.75 1.40 -2.78
CA LYS A 91 26.81 2.82 -3.16
C LYS A 91 25.52 3.57 -2.85
N ILE A 92 24.36 3.03 -3.26
CA ILE A 92 23.05 3.65 -2.98
C ILE A 92 22.85 3.79 -1.46
N VAL A 93 23.11 2.72 -0.70
CA VAL A 93 22.92 2.71 0.75
C VAL A 93 23.80 3.75 1.44
N GLU A 94 25.08 3.83 1.08
CA GLU A 94 26.01 4.82 1.64
C GLU A 94 25.55 6.26 1.34
N ASN A 95 25.15 6.54 0.09
CA ASN A 95 24.65 7.86 -0.29
C ASN A 95 23.39 8.25 0.51
N VAL A 96 22.44 7.33 0.69
CA VAL A 96 21.21 7.56 1.46
C VAL A 96 21.51 7.82 2.95
N ILE A 97 22.45 7.07 3.53
CA ILE A 97 22.89 7.27 4.93
C ILE A 97 23.63 8.60 5.10
N GLU A 98 24.41 9.01 4.10
CA GLU A 98 25.05 10.32 4.09
C GLU A 98 24.01 11.45 4.14
N GLY A 99 22.95 11.33 3.34
CA GLY A 99 21.81 12.25 3.30
C GLY A 99 20.88 12.22 4.52
N GLN A 100 21.08 11.31 5.49
CA GLN A 100 20.26 11.27 6.71
C GLN A 100 20.42 12.55 7.54
N HIS A 101 19.31 13.10 8.02
CA HIS A 101 19.30 14.31 8.83
C HIS A 101 19.78 14.06 10.26
N LYS A 102 20.84 14.78 10.69
CA LYS A 102 21.56 14.50 11.96
C LYS A 102 21.42 15.59 13.03
N ASN A 103 20.60 16.62 12.81
CA ASN A 103 20.36 17.63 13.84
C ASN A 103 19.33 17.14 14.87
N VAL A 104 19.79 16.81 16.07
CA VAL A 104 18.95 16.30 17.18
C VAL A 104 17.87 17.27 17.66
N SER A 105 17.99 18.57 17.36
CA SER A 105 16.94 19.54 17.74
C SER A 105 15.79 19.62 16.74
N SER A 106 15.91 18.95 15.59
CA SER A 106 14.94 19.02 14.50
C SER A 106 13.92 17.87 14.59
N GLN A 107 12.65 18.14 14.26
CA GLN A 107 11.60 17.12 14.19
C GLN A 107 11.90 16.02 13.16
N TRP A 108 12.70 16.32 12.14
CA TRP A 108 13.16 15.39 11.10
C TRP A 108 14.51 14.71 11.43
N TYR A 109 14.99 14.73 12.68
CA TYR A 109 16.18 13.96 13.08
C TYR A 109 16.04 12.48 12.74
N GLY A 110 17.10 11.86 12.22
CA GLY A 110 17.11 10.45 11.84
C GLY A 110 16.25 10.10 10.63
N ASP A 111 15.55 11.08 10.05
CA ASP A 111 14.83 10.95 8.79
C ASP A 111 15.78 11.13 7.61
N TYR A 112 15.32 10.82 6.40
CA TYR A 112 16.11 10.85 5.18
C TYR A 112 15.60 11.94 4.24
N GLN A 113 16.50 12.48 3.42
CA GLN A 113 16.08 13.37 2.33
C GLN A 113 15.02 12.70 1.46
N ILE A 114 14.00 13.43 1.02
CA ILE A 114 12.98 12.88 0.10
C ILE A 114 13.65 12.59 -1.25
N TYR A 115 14.51 13.50 -1.70
CA TYR A 115 15.39 13.36 -2.85
C TYR A 115 16.75 14.00 -2.57
N PRO A 116 17.86 13.48 -3.13
CA PRO A 116 19.21 13.92 -2.76
C PRO A 116 19.53 15.37 -3.14
N GLU A 117 18.86 15.94 -4.15
CA GLU A 117 19.04 17.34 -4.56
C GLU A 117 18.30 18.36 -3.70
N GLU A 118 17.57 17.95 -2.66
CA GLU A 118 16.74 18.86 -1.90
C GLU A 118 17.56 19.87 -1.07
N PRO A 119 17.07 21.11 -0.88
CA PRO A 119 17.71 22.06 0.02
C PRO A 119 17.66 21.57 1.47
N THR A 120 18.49 22.16 2.33
CA THR A 120 18.42 21.88 3.77
C THR A 120 17.06 22.29 4.35
N VAL A 121 16.34 21.29 4.89
CA VAL A 121 15.06 21.48 5.60
C VAL A 121 15.24 22.40 6.80
N GLY A 122 14.29 23.31 7.00
CA GLY A 122 14.28 24.24 8.13
C GLY A 122 14.90 25.60 7.83
N THR A 123 15.37 25.83 6.60
CA THR A 123 15.83 27.17 6.17
C THR A 123 14.65 28.08 5.82
N PRO A 124 14.81 29.42 5.80
CA PRO A 124 13.73 30.32 5.37
C PRO A 124 13.25 30.06 3.93
N GLN A 125 14.12 29.53 3.08
CA GLN A 125 13.81 29.20 1.68
C GLN A 125 13.23 27.79 1.50
N TYR A 126 13.41 26.91 2.50
CA TYR A 126 12.88 25.55 2.51
C TYR A 126 12.32 25.21 3.91
N PRO A 127 11.17 25.82 4.26
CA PRO A 127 10.59 25.70 5.60
C PRO A 127 10.14 24.25 5.88
N PRO A 128 10.11 23.83 7.15
CA PRO A 128 9.86 22.44 7.51
C PRO A 128 8.36 22.14 7.51
N VAL A 129 7.83 21.72 6.36
CA VAL A 129 6.42 21.33 6.19
C VAL A 129 6.33 19.81 6.15
N ILE A 130 5.70 19.23 7.18
CA ILE A 130 5.48 17.78 7.30
C ILE A 130 4.66 17.27 6.11
N TYR A 131 5.03 16.10 5.56
CA TYR A 131 4.46 15.50 4.34
C TYR A 131 4.69 16.34 3.06
N ASN A 132 5.70 17.21 3.08
CA ASN A 132 6.08 18.01 1.91
C ASN A 132 7.60 18.19 1.80
N SER A 133 8.21 19.00 2.66
CA SER A 133 9.65 19.24 2.64
C SER A 133 10.42 18.16 3.39
N TRP A 134 9.71 17.32 4.15
CA TRP A 134 10.17 16.11 4.81
C TRP A 134 8.93 15.22 5.06
N ASP A 135 9.11 13.90 5.12
CA ASP A 135 8.04 12.95 5.43
C ASP A 135 8.51 11.96 6.50
N PRO A 136 7.98 12.03 7.73
CA PRO A 136 8.43 11.18 8.83
C PRO A 136 8.22 9.68 8.59
N ASN A 137 7.43 9.28 7.59
CA ASN A 137 7.27 7.88 7.21
C ASN A 137 8.50 7.33 6.47
N TRP A 138 9.40 8.19 5.95
CA TRP A 138 10.63 7.76 5.26
C TRP A 138 11.53 6.97 6.21
N ARG A 139 11.57 7.31 7.50
CA ARG A 139 12.22 6.48 8.54
C ARG A 139 11.83 5.01 8.46
N GLY A 140 10.53 4.73 8.39
CA GLY A 140 9.99 3.38 8.30
C GLY A 140 10.29 2.72 6.95
N PHE A 141 10.03 3.41 5.84
CA PHE A 141 10.24 2.83 4.50
C PHE A 141 11.70 2.52 4.21
N VAL A 142 12.62 3.43 4.54
CA VAL A 142 14.06 3.24 4.36
C VAL A 142 14.60 2.27 5.41
N GLY A 143 14.30 2.50 6.70
CA GLY A 143 14.86 1.71 7.79
C GLY A 143 14.46 0.23 7.74
N THR A 144 13.20 -0.08 7.47
CA THR A 144 12.76 -1.48 7.32
C THR A 144 13.42 -2.17 6.12
N THR A 145 13.69 -1.42 5.04
CA THR A 145 14.39 -1.97 3.87
C THR A 145 15.86 -2.24 4.19
N LEU A 146 16.54 -1.35 4.91
CA LEU A 146 17.90 -1.59 5.38
C LEU A 146 17.99 -2.82 6.30
N ILE A 147 17.01 -3.01 7.18
CA ILE A 147 16.91 -4.23 8.01
C ILE A 147 16.74 -5.47 7.12
N LEU A 148 15.86 -5.43 6.12
CA LEU A 148 15.69 -6.53 5.17
C LEU A 148 17.01 -6.91 4.50
N MET A 149 17.81 -5.92 4.07
CA MET A 149 19.11 -6.17 3.45
C MET A 149 20.09 -6.86 4.42
N LEU A 150 20.14 -6.41 5.68
CA LEU A 150 20.99 -7.01 6.70
C LEU A 150 20.58 -8.45 7.09
N GLU A 151 19.29 -8.76 7.04
CA GLU A 151 18.77 -10.09 7.36
C GLU A 151 18.96 -11.07 6.21
N GLU A 152 18.70 -10.65 4.96
CA GLU A 152 18.69 -11.55 3.81
C GLU A 152 20.03 -11.63 3.08
N PHE A 153 20.83 -10.56 3.09
CA PHE A 153 22.03 -10.42 2.26
C PHE A 153 23.28 -9.89 3.01
N PRO A 154 23.53 -10.25 4.29
CA PRO A 154 24.64 -9.67 5.04
C PRO A 154 26.01 -9.93 4.40
N ASP A 155 26.20 -11.09 3.77
CA ASP A 155 27.48 -11.48 3.16
C ASP A 155 27.82 -10.69 1.89
N LEU A 156 26.83 -10.02 1.28
CA LEU A 156 26.99 -9.18 0.09
C LEU A 156 27.27 -7.71 0.44
N ILE A 157 27.08 -7.31 1.70
CA ILE A 157 27.20 -5.92 2.13
C ILE A 157 28.56 -5.73 2.82
N PRO A 158 29.39 -4.76 2.40
CA PRO A 158 30.65 -4.48 3.08
C PRO A 158 30.46 -4.24 4.58
N HIS A 159 31.36 -4.77 5.41
CA HIS A 159 31.23 -4.70 6.87
C HIS A 159 31.10 -3.26 7.40
N ASP A 160 31.86 -2.32 6.83
CA ASP A 160 31.79 -0.91 7.20
C ASP A 160 30.43 -0.30 6.86
N THR A 161 29.85 -0.67 5.71
CA THR A 161 28.48 -0.28 5.33
C THR A 161 27.45 -0.88 6.28
N GLN A 162 27.61 -2.14 6.71
CA GLN A 162 26.72 -2.72 7.73
C GLN A 162 26.77 -1.93 9.04
N THR A 163 27.95 -1.48 9.47
CA THR A 163 28.09 -0.64 10.67
C THR A 163 27.39 0.70 10.50
N ARG A 164 27.53 1.36 9.35
CA ARG A 164 26.83 2.61 9.04
C ARG A 164 25.31 2.45 8.95
N ILE A 165 24.83 1.32 8.40
CA ILE A 165 23.40 0.98 8.42
C ILE A 165 22.91 0.93 9.87
N LEU A 166 23.63 0.25 10.77
CA LEU A 166 23.23 0.16 12.18
C LEU A 166 23.22 1.52 12.89
N GLU A 167 24.19 2.40 12.61
CA GLU A 167 24.19 3.78 13.11
C GLU A 167 22.99 4.57 12.57
N SER A 168 22.67 4.41 11.29
CA SER A 168 21.54 5.07 10.65
C SER A 168 20.19 4.60 11.21
N LEU A 169 20.04 3.29 11.44
CA LEU A 169 18.87 2.70 12.08
C LEU A 169 18.69 3.16 13.53
N TYR A 170 19.79 3.32 14.28
CA TYR A 170 19.75 3.92 15.62
C TYR A 170 19.19 5.35 15.55
N ASN A 171 19.71 6.19 14.65
CA ASN A 171 19.24 7.57 14.49
C ASN A 171 17.76 7.62 14.09
N ALA A 172 17.35 6.79 13.13
CA ALA A 172 15.95 6.70 12.68
C ALA A 172 15.03 6.27 13.83
N THR A 173 15.45 5.29 14.64
CA THR A 173 14.69 4.83 15.82
C THR A 173 14.56 5.92 16.88
N VAL A 174 15.62 6.69 17.14
CA VAL A 174 15.54 7.86 18.02
C VAL A 174 14.63 8.93 17.42
N GLY A 175 14.73 9.20 16.12
CA GLY A 175 13.87 10.16 15.40
C GLY A 175 12.38 9.78 15.46
N ASP A 176 12.06 8.50 15.38
CA ASP A 176 10.68 8.01 15.55
C ASP A 176 10.12 8.27 16.95
N SER A 177 10.97 8.46 17.98
CA SER A 177 10.50 8.89 19.29
C SER A 177 9.94 10.31 19.30
N TYR A 178 10.23 11.12 18.28
CA TYR A 178 9.71 12.49 18.15
C TYR A 178 8.30 12.50 17.54
N ARG A 179 7.87 11.38 16.93
CA ARG A 179 6.53 11.23 16.36
C ARG A 179 5.51 10.94 17.44
N VAL A 180 4.74 11.96 17.79
CA VAL A 180 3.65 11.91 18.77
C VAL A 180 2.38 12.40 18.09
N GLY A 181 1.44 11.50 17.82
CA GLY A 181 0.19 11.86 17.15
C GLY A 181 -0.56 13.00 17.87
N GLY A 182 -0.89 14.05 17.14
CA GLY A 182 -1.60 15.24 17.62
C GLY A 182 -0.69 16.33 18.20
N VAL A 183 0.63 16.13 18.13
CA VAL A 183 1.66 17.11 18.54
C VAL A 183 2.52 17.44 17.33
N ASP A 184 2.92 18.70 17.19
CA ASP A 184 3.78 19.20 16.10
C ASP A 184 3.31 18.79 14.68
N ASP A 185 1.98 18.77 14.48
CA ASP A 185 1.29 18.37 13.26
C ASP A 185 1.50 16.90 12.81
N ASP A 186 2.16 16.08 13.62
CA ASP A 186 2.30 14.63 13.38
C ASP A 186 0.99 13.89 13.69
N ASN A 187 0.75 12.80 12.97
CA ASN A 187 -0.46 11.98 13.08
C ASN A 187 -0.15 10.50 13.31
N LEU A 188 1.04 10.16 13.82
CA LEU A 188 1.41 8.78 14.10
C LEU A 188 0.74 8.27 15.37
N TYR A 189 -0.40 7.63 15.16
CA TYR A 189 -1.10 6.81 16.14
C TYR A 189 -0.94 5.33 15.79
N ALA A 190 -1.17 4.43 16.75
CA ALA A 190 -1.20 2.98 16.50
C ALA A 190 -2.22 2.59 15.40
N SER A 191 -3.29 3.38 15.23
CA SER A 191 -4.30 3.24 14.18
C SER A 191 -3.81 3.63 12.78
N TYR A 192 -2.66 4.30 12.64
CA TYR A 192 -2.12 4.63 11.33
C TYR A 192 -1.61 3.38 10.58
N SER A 193 -1.72 2.19 11.17
CA SER A 193 -1.48 0.90 10.51
C SER A 193 -0.07 0.79 9.95
N ASN A 194 0.16 1.06 8.65
CA ASN A 194 1.45 0.80 8.01
C ASN A 194 2.66 1.53 8.65
N PRO A 195 2.67 2.85 8.94
CA PRO A 195 3.84 3.47 9.54
C PRO A 195 4.00 3.06 11.00
N ALA A 196 2.89 2.79 11.69
CA ALA A 196 2.89 2.32 13.08
C ALA A 196 3.51 0.92 13.20
N ILE A 197 3.15 -0.01 12.31
CA ILE A 197 3.70 -1.36 12.26
C ILE A 197 5.20 -1.32 11.94
N MET A 198 5.61 -0.47 10.99
CA MET A 198 7.03 -0.27 10.65
C MET A 198 7.83 0.33 11.82
N ARG A 199 7.30 1.34 12.52
CA ARG A 199 7.94 1.94 13.71
C ARG A 199 8.18 0.91 14.81
N ALA A 200 7.16 0.12 15.14
CA ALA A 200 7.27 -0.91 16.17
C ALA A 200 8.34 -1.95 15.82
N PHE A 201 8.33 -2.42 14.56
CA PHE A 201 9.33 -3.36 14.05
C PHE A 201 10.74 -2.79 14.17
N MET A 202 10.98 -1.63 13.56
CA MET A 202 12.30 -1.03 13.48
C MET A 202 12.86 -0.76 14.87
N SER A 203 12.03 -0.27 15.80
CA SER A 203 12.44 0.01 17.18
C SER A 203 12.85 -1.25 17.94
N SER A 204 12.04 -2.32 17.87
CA SER A 204 12.35 -3.58 18.57
C SER A 204 13.53 -4.31 17.93
N TRP A 205 13.60 -4.36 16.60
CA TRP A 205 14.70 -4.99 15.88
C TRP A 205 16.02 -4.26 16.18
N THR A 206 16.05 -2.93 16.06
CA THR A 206 17.26 -2.12 16.31
C THR A 206 17.70 -2.24 17.76
N GLY A 207 16.77 -2.16 18.71
CA GLY A 207 17.06 -2.34 20.13
C GLY A 207 17.69 -3.71 20.44
N ARG A 208 17.17 -4.78 19.85
CA ARG A 208 17.74 -6.13 20.03
C ARG A 208 19.11 -6.25 19.38
N ARG A 209 19.27 -5.74 18.16
CA ARG A 209 20.52 -5.83 17.40
C ARG A 209 21.66 -5.06 18.06
N LEU A 210 21.35 -3.96 18.74
CA LEU A 210 22.31 -3.09 19.44
C LEU A 210 22.36 -3.33 20.95
N ASN A 211 21.57 -4.27 21.47
CA ASN A 211 21.42 -4.52 22.90
C ASN A 211 20.99 -3.27 23.71
N ASP A 212 20.12 -2.44 23.11
CA ASP A 212 19.46 -1.29 23.74
C ASP A 212 18.07 -1.69 24.26
N SER A 213 17.93 -1.72 25.59
CA SER A 213 16.69 -2.13 26.24
C SER A 213 15.56 -1.09 26.10
N ASN A 214 15.88 0.20 25.93
CA ASN A 214 14.88 1.26 25.80
C ASN A 214 14.20 1.19 24.44
N MET A 215 14.98 1.08 23.36
CA MET A 215 14.46 0.90 22.01
C MET A 215 13.63 -0.39 21.90
N THR A 216 14.15 -1.48 22.47
CA THR A 216 13.44 -2.75 22.54
C THR A 216 12.07 -2.59 23.22
N THR A 217 12.06 -1.99 24.42
CA THR A 217 10.83 -1.79 25.20
C THR A 217 9.84 -0.86 24.50
N ALA A 218 10.33 0.20 23.86
CA ALA A 218 9.50 1.14 23.10
C ALA A 218 8.81 0.45 21.91
N GLY A 219 9.55 -0.38 21.16
CA GLY A 219 8.99 -1.16 20.05
C GLY A 219 7.92 -2.15 20.51
N GLU A 220 8.16 -2.90 21.58
CA GLU A 220 7.17 -3.84 22.14
C GLU A 220 5.93 -3.14 22.71
N ALA A 221 6.10 -1.99 23.37
CA ALA A 221 4.99 -1.21 23.88
C ALA A 221 4.08 -0.72 22.75
N TYR A 222 4.67 -0.20 21.68
CA TYR A 222 3.92 0.28 20.52
C TYR A 222 3.24 -0.88 19.76
N ALA A 223 3.93 -2.02 19.62
CA ALA A 223 3.33 -3.23 19.05
C ALA A 223 2.09 -3.67 19.84
N LYS A 224 2.12 -3.57 21.16
CA LYS A 224 0.96 -3.91 22.01
C LYS A 224 -0.27 -3.06 21.72
N GLU A 225 -0.09 -1.76 21.48
CA GLU A 225 -1.21 -0.88 21.10
C GLU A 225 -1.83 -1.30 19.76
N ILE A 226 -1.00 -1.62 18.77
CA ILE A 226 -1.43 -2.09 17.45
C ILE A 226 -2.17 -3.43 17.56
N ILE A 227 -1.62 -4.38 18.32
CA ILE A 227 -2.24 -5.70 18.56
C ILE A 227 -3.60 -5.54 19.23
N ASN A 228 -3.71 -4.70 20.28
CA ASN A 228 -4.98 -4.45 20.95
C ASN A 228 -6.04 -3.86 20.00
N LEU A 229 -5.64 -2.97 19.08
CA LEU A 229 -6.55 -2.42 18.07
C LEU A 229 -6.99 -3.48 17.06
N PHE A 230 -6.07 -4.35 16.64
CA PHE A 230 -6.32 -5.40 15.67
C PHE A 230 -7.26 -6.47 16.24
N GLU A 231 -6.99 -6.98 17.45
CA GLU A 231 -7.74 -8.07 18.09
C GLU A 231 -9.20 -7.72 18.40
N ARG A 232 -9.59 -6.44 18.32
CA ARG A 232 -11.00 -6.03 18.44
C ARG A 232 -11.88 -6.68 17.37
N ALA A 233 -11.39 -6.76 16.14
CA ALA A 233 -12.18 -7.18 14.98
C ALA A 233 -11.39 -8.00 13.95
N ASP A 234 -10.15 -8.36 14.25
CA ASP A 234 -9.22 -9.03 13.33
C ASP A 234 -8.98 -8.26 12.03
N THR A 235 -8.98 -6.92 12.14
CA THR A 235 -8.80 -5.98 11.03
C THR A 235 -7.78 -4.90 11.38
N LEU A 236 -7.11 -4.38 10.35
CA LEU A 236 -6.32 -3.17 10.45
C LEU A 236 -7.24 -1.93 10.50
N SER A 237 -6.79 -0.90 11.19
CA SER A 237 -7.49 0.39 11.30
C SER A 237 -7.68 1.06 9.94
N GLU A 238 -6.61 1.14 9.12
CA GLU A 238 -6.70 1.59 7.74
C GLU A 238 -7.25 0.44 6.88
N PHE A 239 -8.57 0.32 6.89
CA PHE A 239 -9.25 -0.83 6.36
C PHE A 239 -9.17 -0.90 4.83
N ASN A 240 -8.80 -2.09 4.33
CA ASN A 240 -9.02 -2.52 2.95
C ASN A 240 -8.42 -1.63 1.85
N SER A 241 -7.43 -0.83 2.20
CA SER A 241 -6.76 0.11 1.29
C SER A 241 -5.82 -0.63 0.32
N GLY A 242 -6.02 -0.55 -1.00
CA GLY A 242 -5.27 -1.36 -1.97
C GLY A 242 -3.74 -1.21 -1.90
N THR A 243 -3.20 0.00 -1.83
CA THR A 243 -1.76 0.24 -1.60
C THR A 243 -1.37 -0.14 -0.18
N TYR A 244 -2.07 0.39 0.83
CA TYR A 244 -1.59 0.32 2.20
C TYR A 244 -1.83 -1.00 2.93
N ALA A 245 -2.84 -1.78 2.55
CA ALA A 245 -2.94 -3.17 2.97
C ALA A 245 -1.69 -3.95 2.51
N GLY A 246 -1.18 -3.66 1.31
CA GLY A 246 0.08 -4.22 0.81
C GLY A 246 1.31 -3.81 1.63
N VAL A 247 1.40 -2.53 2.04
CA VAL A 247 2.49 -2.06 2.93
C VAL A 247 2.38 -2.66 4.32
N SER A 248 1.18 -2.72 4.89
CA SER A 248 0.95 -3.35 6.20
C SER A 248 1.30 -4.83 6.19
N LEU A 249 0.93 -5.56 5.13
CA LEU A 249 1.32 -6.97 4.95
C LEU A 249 2.84 -7.13 4.85
N TYR A 250 3.54 -6.25 4.12
CA TYR A 250 5.01 -6.20 4.12
C TYR A 250 5.55 -6.05 5.54
N ALA A 251 5.10 -5.04 6.28
CA ALA A 251 5.61 -4.74 7.63
C ALA A 251 5.29 -5.83 8.66
N LEU A 252 4.09 -6.42 8.63
CA LEU A 252 3.71 -7.56 9.49
C LEU A 252 4.51 -8.83 9.16
N THR A 253 4.94 -8.98 7.91
CA THR A 253 5.83 -10.08 7.54
C THR A 253 7.19 -9.94 8.19
N LEU A 254 7.72 -8.71 8.27
CA LEU A 254 8.96 -8.43 8.97
C LEU A 254 8.86 -8.79 10.46
N TRP A 255 7.74 -8.45 11.11
CA TRP A 255 7.47 -8.87 12.50
C TRP A 255 7.58 -10.38 12.65
N SER A 256 6.85 -11.09 11.79
CA SER A 256 6.75 -12.55 11.82
C SER A 256 8.08 -13.26 11.52
N LYS A 257 8.85 -12.73 10.55
CA LYS A 257 10.06 -13.37 10.05
C LYS A 257 11.30 -13.09 10.90
N TYR A 258 11.46 -11.84 11.36
CA TYR A 258 12.75 -11.38 11.92
C TYR A 258 12.73 -11.08 13.41
N LEU A 259 11.56 -11.07 14.06
CA LEU A 259 11.51 -10.95 15.53
C LEU A 259 11.28 -12.31 16.19
N PRO A 260 11.94 -12.60 17.31
CA PRO A 260 11.85 -13.90 17.97
C PRO A 260 10.45 -14.13 18.54
N GLN A 261 10.07 -15.40 18.70
CA GLN A 261 8.79 -15.79 19.32
C GLN A 261 8.60 -15.28 20.77
N SER A 262 9.66 -14.82 21.43
CA SER A 262 9.58 -14.16 22.74
C SER A 262 9.19 -12.67 22.67
N SER A 263 9.11 -12.09 21.48
CA SER A 263 8.57 -10.74 21.25
C SER A 263 7.08 -10.81 20.93
N LEU A 264 6.31 -9.78 21.30
CA LEU A 264 4.89 -9.69 20.96
C LEU A 264 4.69 -9.73 19.44
N MET A 265 5.60 -9.09 18.71
CA MET A 265 5.54 -9.03 17.25
C MET A 265 5.80 -10.39 16.59
N GLY A 266 6.79 -11.15 17.07
CA GLY A 266 7.05 -12.51 16.58
C GLY A 266 5.95 -13.50 16.94
N GLU A 267 5.31 -13.32 18.10
CA GLU A 267 4.18 -14.13 18.56
C GLU A 267 2.90 -13.84 17.74
N HIS A 268 2.52 -12.58 17.56
CA HIS A 268 1.25 -12.19 16.94
C HIS A 268 1.31 -11.96 15.43
N GLY A 269 2.48 -11.59 14.90
CA GLY A 269 2.71 -11.29 13.48
C GLY A 269 2.16 -12.35 12.51
N PRO A 270 2.46 -13.65 12.68
CA PRO A 270 1.92 -14.71 11.82
C PRO A 270 0.39 -14.70 11.74
N SER A 271 -0.27 -14.56 12.90
CA SER A 271 -1.73 -14.56 13.03
C SER A 271 -2.35 -13.31 12.39
N MET A 272 -1.74 -12.14 12.59
CA MET A 272 -2.21 -10.88 12.00
C MET A 272 -2.11 -10.88 10.47
N VAL A 273 -1.03 -11.43 9.89
CA VAL A 273 -0.92 -11.63 8.43
C VAL A 273 -2.05 -12.55 7.95
N SER A 274 -2.21 -13.70 8.60
CA SER A 274 -3.20 -14.71 8.20
C SER A 274 -4.64 -14.16 8.23
N LYS A 275 -5.00 -13.45 9.30
CA LYS A 275 -6.33 -12.84 9.50
C LYS A 275 -6.59 -11.68 8.54
N THR A 276 -5.59 -10.83 8.29
CA THR A 276 -5.69 -9.77 7.28
C THR A 276 -5.97 -10.36 5.89
N TRP A 277 -5.29 -11.45 5.52
CA TRP A 277 -5.59 -12.18 4.29
C TRP A 277 -6.93 -12.89 4.27
N ALA A 278 -7.41 -13.37 5.42
CA ALA A 278 -8.70 -14.02 5.51
C ALA A 278 -9.85 -13.06 5.17
N ILE A 279 -9.78 -11.80 5.62
CA ILE A 279 -10.79 -10.78 5.27
C ILE A 279 -10.60 -10.27 3.84
N LEU A 280 -9.36 -10.01 3.39
CA LEU A 280 -9.09 -9.61 2.00
C LEU A 280 -9.54 -10.68 0.99
N GLY A 281 -9.37 -11.97 1.31
CA GLY A 281 -9.83 -13.07 0.48
C GLY A 281 -11.35 -13.17 0.36
N GLN A 282 -12.09 -12.76 1.38
CA GLN A 282 -13.55 -12.63 1.32
C GLN A 282 -13.97 -11.42 0.47
N LEU A 283 -13.26 -10.31 0.58
CA LEU A 283 -13.58 -9.09 -0.19
C LEU A 283 -13.08 -9.14 -1.64
N TYR A 284 -12.20 -10.07 -2.00
CA TYR A 284 -11.67 -10.17 -3.35
C TYR A 284 -12.63 -10.88 -4.30
N ASN A 285 -12.94 -10.21 -5.41
CA ASN A 285 -13.67 -10.78 -6.53
C ASN A 285 -12.70 -11.13 -7.66
N ALA A 286 -12.37 -12.41 -7.83
CA ALA A 286 -11.44 -12.86 -8.86
C ALA A 286 -11.92 -12.65 -10.30
N ASN A 287 -13.23 -12.54 -10.53
CA ASN A 287 -13.76 -12.25 -11.87
C ASN A 287 -13.53 -10.78 -12.25
N LEU A 288 -13.73 -9.86 -11.29
CA LEU A 288 -13.46 -8.43 -11.47
C LEU A 288 -11.99 -8.07 -11.26
N LYS A 289 -11.21 -8.99 -10.67
CA LYS A 289 -9.85 -8.76 -10.19
C LYS A 289 -9.76 -7.50 -9.33
N ASN A 290 -10.65 -7.39 -8.35
CA ASN A 290 -10.73 -6.23 -7.47
C ASN A 290 -11.11 -6.67 -6.06
N VAL A 291 -10.61 -5.94 -5.07
CA VAL A 291 -11.10 -6.04 -3.70
C VAL A 291 -12.28 -5.08 -3.56
N ALA A 292 -13.46 -5.59 -3.20
CA ALA A 292 -14.65 -4.79 -2.96
C ALA A 292 -14.38 -3.71 -1.88
N GLY A 293 -15.04 -2.56 -1.97
CA GLY A 293 -14.95 -1.53 -0.91
C GLY A 293 -15.61 -1.96 0.41
N PRO A 294 -15.68 -1.05 1.40
CA PRO A 294 -15.16 0.33 1.39
C PRO A 294 -13.63 0.36 1.46
N TRP A 295 -13.04 1.54 1.22
CA TRP A 295 -11.59 1.75 1.30
C TRP A 295 -11.26 3.02 2.08
N ASP A 296 -10.58 2.89 3.22
CA ASP A 296 -10.11 4.02 4.03
C ASP A 296 -9.17 4.95 3.25
N ARG A 297 -8.37 4.35 2.36
CA ARG A 297 -7.45 5.07 1.50
C ARG A 297 -7.24 4.33 0.20
N SER A 298 -7.60 4.97 -0.90
CA SER A 298 -7.34 4.44 -2.23
C SER A 298 -6.76 5.50 -3.15
N TYR A 299 -5.87 5.04 -4.04
CA TYR A 299 -5.32 5.80 -5.16
C TYR A 299 -5.79 5.24 -6.51
N GLY A 300 -6.93 4.56 -6.50
CA GLY A 300 -7.65 4.14 -7.69
C GLY A 300 -8.94 3.40 -7.35
N TYR A 301 -9.71 3.09 -8.38
CA TYR A 301 -11.05 2.48 -8.21
C TYR A 301 -11.17 1.13 -8.92
N ASP A 302 -10.15 0.78 -9.71
CA ASP A 302 -10.02 -0.47 -10.45
C ASP A 302 -8.55 -0.91 -10.41
N MET A 303 -8.25 -1.97 -9.66
CA MET A 303 -6.91 -2.52 -9.51
C MET A 303 -6.32 -3.03 -10.84
N ASN A 304 -7.13 -3.25 -11.89
CA ASN A 304 -6.61 -3.57 -13.24
C ASN A 304 -6.00 -2.35 -13.96
N ARG A 305 -6.26 -1.13 -13.46
CA ARG A 305 -5.82 0.15 -14.03
C ARG A 305 -4.99 0.99 -13.07
N TYR A 306 -5.07 0.70 -11.77
CA TYR A 306 -4.30 1.32 -10.70
C TYR A 306 -3.39 0.28 -10.05
N LEU A 307 -2.11 0.60 -9.96
CA LEU A 307 -1.15 -0.31 -9.36
C LEU A 307 -1.20 -0.19 -7.84
N SER A 308 -1.79 -1.20 -7.21
CA SER A 308 -1.81 -1.32 -5.76
C SER A 308 -0.72 -2.28 -5.28
N ILE A 309 -0.06 -1.98 -4.16
CA ILE A 309 0.95 -2.90 -3.60
C ILE A 309 0.32 -4.27 -3.24
N LEU A 310 -0.95 -4.31 -2.83
CA LEU A 310 -1.67 -5.57 -2.63
C LEU A 310 -1.69 -6.44 -3.90
N ALA A 311 -1.76 -5.86 -5.09
CA ALA A 311 -1.74 -6.60 -6.35
C ALA A 311 -0.41 -7.34 -6.56
N LEU A 312 0.70 -6.79 -6.05
CA LEU A 312 2.02 -7.44 -6.10
C LEU A 312 2.08 -8.65 -5.15
N HIS A 313 1.46 -8.57 -3.98
CA HIS A 313 1.33 -9.74 -3.11
C HIS A 313 0.42 -10.81 -3.72
N ILE A 314 -0.71 -10.42 -4.33
CA ILE A 314 -1.58 -11.36 -5.05
C ILE A 314 -0.80 -12.03 -6.19
N TRP A 315 0.03 -11.28 -6.93
CA TRP A 315 0.91 -11.84 -7.97
C TRP A 315 1.77 -12.98 -7.41
N THR A 316 2.45 -12.81 -6.28
CA THR A 316 3.32 -13.89 -5.75
C THR A 316 2.53 -15.13 -5.32
N LEU A 317 1.25 -14.99 -4.99
CA LEU A 317 0.36 -16.09 -4.58
C LEU A 317 -0.24 -16.86 -5.77
N VAL A 318 -0.74 -16.14 -6.79
CA VAL A 318 -1.54 -16.74 -7.87
C VAL A 318 -0.94 -16.58 -9.27
N GLY A 319 0.18 -15.87 -9.39
CA GLY A 319 0.84 -15.53 -10.66
C GLY A 319 0.27 -14.25 -11.30
N LYS A 320 1.08 -13.62 -12.17
CA LYS A 320 0.76 -12.33 -12.83
C LYS A 320 -0.59 -12.34 -13.53
N GLU A 321 -0.86 -13.40 -14.29
CA GLU A 321 -2.05 -13.50 -15.15
C GLU A 321 -3.35 -13.59 -14.34
N ALA A 322 -3.32 -14.12 -13.12
CA ALA A 322 -4.49 -14.16 -12.23
C ALA A 322 -4.58 -12.90 -11.34
N ALA A 323 -3.47 -12.25 -11.05
CA ALA A 323 -3.42 -11.03 -10.26
C ALA A 323 -4.09 -9.83 -10.97
N PRO A 324 -4.50 -8.80 -10.21
CA PRO A 324 -5.03 -7.55 -10.74
C PRO A 324 -3.87 -6.65 -11.19
N ILE A 325 -3.10 -7.11 -12.18
CA ILE A 325 -1.93 -6.43 -12.71
C ILE A 325 -2.07 -6.36 -14.23
N ASN A 326 -1.90 -5.16 -14.79
CA ASN A 326 -1.84 -5.01 -16.24
C ASN A 326 -0.58 -5.70 -16.80
N ALA A 327 -0.64 -6.21 -18.03
CA ALA A 327 0.54 -6.73 -18.73
C ALA A 327 1.70 -5.72 -18.78
N LYS A 328 1.39 -4.42 -18.74
CA LYS A 328 2.33 -3.28 -18.64
C LYS A 328 2.09 -2.50 -17.32
N PRO A 329 2.63 -2.98 -16.18
CA PRO A 329 2.40 -2.34 -14.88
C PRO A 329 2.77 -0.85 -14.85
N TYR A 330 3.86 -0.49 -15.54
CA TYR A 330 4.37 0.89 -15.68
C TYR A 330 3.47 1.86 -16.47
N THR A 331 2.31 1.41 -16.96
CA THR A 331 1.29 2.28 -17.60
C THR A 331 0.03 2.47 -16.76
N MET A 332 -0.03 1.84 -15.60
CA MET A 332 -1.14 1.96 -14.66
C MET A 332 -1.06 3.30 -13.90
N GLY A 333 -2.19 3.79 -13.40
CA GLY A 333 -2.21 4.87 -12.41
C GLY A 333 -1.46 4.45 -11.16
N HIS A 334 -0.82 5.39 -10.47
CA HIS A 334 0.01 5.11 -9.29
C HIS A 334 1.11 4.05 -9.51
N LYS A 335 1.63 3.92 -10.74
CA LYS A 335 2.67 2.95 -11.15
C LYS A 335 3.93 2.94 -10.28
N ASP A 336 4.24 4.02 -9.58
CA ASP A 336 5.49 4.16 -8.81
C ASP A 336 5.57 3.14 -7.67
N ASP A 337 4.42 2.67 -7.19
CA ASP A 337 4.33 1.56 -6.24
C ASP A 337 4.91 0.24 -6.79
N PHE A 338 5.18 0.12 -8.09
CA PHE A 338 5.85 -1.06 -8.64
C PHE A 338 7.30 -1.18 -8.13
N ALA A 339 7.90 -0.08 -7.67
CA ALA A 339 9.27 -0.05 -7.16
C ALA A 339 9.44 -0.85 -5.86
N ILE A 340 8.37 -1.10 -5.10
CA ILE A 340 8.43 -1.96 -3.90
C ILE A 340 8.48 -3.45 -4.27
N GLY A 341 8.28 -3.80 -5.55
CA GLY A 341 8.23 -5.17 -6.06
C GLY A 341 9.33 -6.10 -5.55
N PRO A 342 10.61 -5.68 -5.48
CA PRO A 342 11.67 -6.52 -4.93
C PRO A 342 11.44 -6.90 -3.47
N LEU A 343 10.97 -5.97 -2.63
CA LEU A 343 10.75 -6.26 -1.20
C LEU A 343 9.66 -7.32 -1.01
N VAL A 344 8.57 -7.20 -1.77
CA VAL A 344 7.49 -8.19 -1.80
C VAL A 344 8.02 -9.53 -2.29
N ALA A 345 8.81 -9.54 -3.37
CA ALA A 345 9.37 -10.77 -3.94
C ALA A 345 10.36 -11.48 -3.00
N ILE A 346 11.23 -10.74 -2.31
CA ILE A 346 12.20 -11.28 -1.35
C ILE A 346 11.48 -11.97 -0.18
N LEU A 347 10.40 -11.37 0.32
CA LEU A 347 9.66 -11.90 1.46
C LEU A 347 8.62 -12.97 1.09
N ALA A 348 8.20 -13.04 -0.17
CA ALA A 348 7.13 -13.92 -0.63
C ALA A 348 7.30 -15.41 -0.23
N PRO A 349 8.50 -16.04 -0.33
CA PRO A 349 8.66 -17.43 0.08
C PRO A 349 8.25 -17.71 1.53
N TYR A 350 8.45 -16.75 2.43
CA TYR A 350 8.01 -16.85 3.82
C TYR A 350 6.57 -16.36 3.98
N HIS A 351 6.25 -15.17 3.47
CA HIS A 351 4.92 -14.56 3.56
C HIS A 351 3.82 -15.51 3.11
N ASN A 352 4.02 -16.17 1.97
CA ASN A 352 3.00 -17.02 1.35
C ASN A 352 2.68 -18.26 2.20
N THR A 353 3.54 -18.64 3.14
CA THR A 353 3.26 -19.73 4.10
C THR A 353 2.24 -19.34 5.18
N LEU A 354 2.03 -18.04 5.39
CA LEU A 354 1.09 -17.49 6.38
C LEU A 354 -0.32 -17.30 5.81
N VAL A 355 -0.46 -17.35 4.48
CA VAL A 355 -1.72 -17.07 3.78
C VAL A 355 -2.63 -18.30 3.81
N PRO A 356 -3.89 -18.20 4.28
CA PRO A 356 -4.81 -19.32 4.28
C PRO A 356 -5.06 -19.90 2.87
N ASN A 357 -5.13 -21.22 2.75
CA ASN A 357 -5.44 -21.89 1.48
C ASN A 357 -6.79 -21.44 0.88
N ALA A 358 -7.77 -21.13 1.74
CA ALA A 358 -9.06 -20.61 1.30
C ALA A 358 -8.92 -19.23 0.65
N THR A 359 -8.07 -18.36 1.19
CA THR A 359 -7.73 -17.06 0.57
C THR A 359 -7.08 -17.27 -0.79
N VAL A 360 -6.05 -18.13 -0.89
CA VAL A 360 -5.40 -18.41 -2.18
C VAL A 360 -6.40 -18.93 -3.22
N SER A 361 -7.32 -19.80 -2.80
CA SER A 361 -8.39 -20.32 -3.67
C SER A 361 -9.32 -19.21 -4.13
N ALA A 362 -9.73 -18.30 -3.24
CA ALA A 362 -10.60 -17.16 -3.56
C ALA A 362 -9.92 -16.13 -4.49
N LEU A 363 -8.60 -15.95 -4.37
CA LEU A 363 -7.80 -15.13 -5.27
C LEU A 363 -7.73 -15.70 -6.69
N GLN A 364 -7.79 -17.03 -6.84
CA GLN A 364 -7.77 -17.70 -8.14
C GLN A 364 -9.16 -17.81 -8.77
N THR A 365 -10.20 -18.02 -7.96
CA THR A 365 -11.56 -18.28 -8.43
C THR A 365 -12.55 -17.72 -7.43
N PHE A 366 -13.50 -16.93 -7.93
CA PHE A 366 -14.53 -16.31 -7.10
C PHE A 366 -15.35 -17.41 -6.39
N PRO A 367 -15.46 -17.40 -5.04
CA PRO A 367 -16.04 -18.51 -4.28
C PRO A 367 -17.56 -18.62 -4.38
N GLY A 368 -18.23 -17.67 -5.03
CA GLY A 368 -19.69 -17.59 -5.15
C GLY A 368 -20.26 -16.41 -4.38
N THR A 369 -21.55 -16.13 -4.58
CA THR A 369 -22.23 -14.98 -3.97
C THR A 369 -22.23 -15.08 -2.45
N HIS A 370 -21.83 -14.02 -1.75
CA HIS A 370 -21.79 -13.99 -0.29
C HIS A 370 -21.81 -12.56 0.27
N ASN A 371 -22.00 -12.47 1.58
CA ASN A 371 -21.92 -11.23 2.35
C ASN A 371 -20.68 -11.24 3.25
N VAL A 372 -20.12 -10.06 3.48
CA VAL A 372 -19.07 -9.82 4.46
C VAL A 372 -19.58 -8.79 5.46
N SER A 373 -19.38 -9.04 6.75
CA SER A 373 -19.62 -8.07 7.82
C SER A 373 -18.45 -8.08 8.77
N THR A 374 -17.90 -6.91 9.05
CA THR A 374 -16.75 -6.72 9.95
C THR A 374 -16.74 -5.31 10.52
N SER A 375 -15.70 -4.95 11.26
CA SER A 375 -15.52 -3.63 11.85
C SER A 375 -14.07 -3.18 11.74
N ALA A 376 -13.85 -1.87 11.62
CA ALA A 376 -12.55 -1.21 11.72
C ALA A 376 -12.65 -0.05 12.72
N PHE A 377 -11.51 0.48 13.18
CA PHE A 377 -11.51 1.59 14.14
C PHE A 377 -10.16 2.29 14.11
N SER A 378 -10.21 3.59 13.95
CA SER A 378 -9.06 4.46 13.72
C SER A 378 -9.03 5.61 14.74
N PRO A 379 -8.83 5.34 16.04
CA PRO A 379 -8.72 6.39 17.05
C PRO A 379 -7.46 7.26 16.81
N PRO A 380 -7.49 8.56 17.11
CA PRO A 380 -8.59 9.29 17.74
C PRO A 380 -9.64 9.82 16.76
N TRP A 381 -9.50 9.55 15.45
CA TRP A 381 -10.39 10.10 14.41
C TRP A 381 -11.81 9.57 14.53
N ASP A 382 -11.93 8.25 14.74
CA ASP A 382 -13.21 7.59 14.96
C ASP A 382 -13.70 7.81 16.39
N THR A 383 -14.97 8.24 16.52
CA THR A 383 -15.64 8.31 17.82
C THR A 383 -16.19 6.96 18.27
N PHE A 384 -16.44 6.04 17.33
CA PHE A 384 -16.83 4.65 17.58
C PHE A 384 -16.36 3.72 16.43
N PRO A 385 -16.25 2.40 16.65
CA PRO A 385 -15.84 1.45 15.61
C PRO A 385 -16.78 1.47 14.39
N ARG A 386 -16.20 1.60 13.20
CA ARG A 386 -16.93 1.56 11.94
C ARG A 386 -17.56 0.20 11.73
N ASN A 387 -18.76 0.18 11.19
CA ASN A 387 -19.43 -1.05 10.78
C ASN A 387 -19.32 -1.21 9.28
N ILE A 388 -18.70 -2.29 8.82
CA ILE A 388 -18.45 -2.56 7.41
C ILE A 388 -19.36 -3.68 6.94
N THR A 389 -19.99 -3.47 5.80
CA THR A 389 -20.80 -4.48 5.09
C THR A 389 -20.42 -4.52 3.63
N ALA A 390 -20.35 -5.72 3.05
CA ALA A 390 -20.22 -5.90 1.62
C ALA A 390 -21.09 -7.06 1.14
N TRP A 391 -21.63 -6.94 -0.06
CA TRP A 391 -22.27 -8.01 -0.81
C TRP A 391 -21.54 -8.19 -2.13
N LEU A 392 -21.17 -9.43 -2.43
CA LEU A 392 -20.42 -9.77 -3.62
C LEU A 392 -21.17 -10.86 -4.39
N SER A 393 -21.31 -10.66 -5.70
CA SER A 393 -21.75 -11.65 -6.68
C SER A 393 -20.67 -11.84 -7.75
N SER A 394 -20.86 -12.72 -8.73
CA SER A 394 -19.84 -12.98 -9.76
C SER A 394 -19.43 -11.72 -10.55
N ASN A 395 -20.35 -10.77 -10.71
CA ASN A 395 -20.21 -9.66 -11.65
C ASN A 395 -20.51 -8.29 -11.03
N LEU A 396 -20.82 -8.24 -9.73
CA LEU A 396 -21.15 -7.02 -9.00
C LEU A 396 -20.68 -7.14 -7.55
N THR A 397 -19.94 -6.14 -7.07
CA THR A 397 -19.58 -5.98 -5.66
C THR A 397 -20.14 -4.65 -5.16
N ILE A 398 -20.69 -4.66 -3.94
CA ILE A 398 -21.19 -3.48 -3.23
C ILE A 398 -20.56 -3.53 -1.85
N GLY A 399 -19.88 -2.46 -1.44
CA GLY A 399 -19.24 -2.37 -0.14
C GLY A 399 -19.44 -1.01 0.48
N ALA A 400 -19.69 -0.97 1.78
CA ALA A 400 -19.92 0.26 2.51
C ALA A 400 -19.50 0.19 3.98
N GLU A 401 -19.16 1.34 4.56
CA GLU A 401 -18.97 1.51 6.00
C GLU A 401 -19.84 2.63 6.57
N SER A 402 -20.39 2.36 7.75
CA SER A 402 -20.91 3.40 8.63
C SER A 402 -19.78 3.93 9.51
N PHE A 403 -19.65 5.25 9.62
CA PHE A 403 -18.62 5.91 10.42
C PHE A 403 -19.17 7.16 11.13
N SER A 404 -18.50 7.55 12.21
CA SER A 404 -18.64 8.87 12.83
C SER A 404 -17.28 9.35 13.31
N GLU A 405 -16.84 10.44 12.69
CA GLU A 405 -15.50 10.98 12.78
C GLU A 405 -15.53 12.46 13.19
N ASP A 406 -14.40 13.01 13.61
CA ASP A 406 -14.26 14.45 13.90
C ASP A 406 -13.81 15.27 12.68
N VAL A 407 -13.46 14.61 11.58
CA VAL A 407 -12.96 15.19 10.32
C VAL A 407 -13.69 14.60 9.10
N ILE A 408 -13.56 15.23 7.93
CA ILE A 408 -14.09 14.69 6.67
C ILE A 408 -12.93 14.03 5.92
N GLY A 409 -13.20 12.83 5.38
CA GLY A 409 -12.24 12.11 4.54
C GLY A 409 -11.32 11.17 5.32
N GLY A 410 -11.82 10.59 6.42
CA GLY A 410 -11.10 9.59 7.18
C GLY A 410 -9.88 10.12 7.94
N PRO A 411 -9.09 9.22 8.56
CA PRO A 411 -7.83 9.51 9.24
C PRO A 411 -6.81 10.25 8.36
N ALA A 412 -6.90 10.07 7.05
CA ALA A 412 -6.07 10.77 6.06
C ALA A 412 -6.46 12.25 5.86
N LYS A 413 -7.62 12.68 6.37
CA LYS A 413 -8.23 14.00 6.17
C LYS A 413 -8.33 14.36 4.68
N ASN A 414 -8.62 13.36 3.85
CA ASN A 414 -8.58 13.49 2.40
C ASN A 414 -9.78 12.78 1.75
N PRO A 415 -10.85 13.53 1.43
CA PRO A 415 -12.02 13.00 0.73
C PRO A 415 -11.73 12.34 -0.62
N SER A 416 -10.62 12.71 -1.26
CA SER A 416 -10.24 12.14 -2.57
C SER A 416 -9.67 10.73 -2.47
N SER A 417 -9.25 10.30 -1.28
CA SER A 417 -8.75 8.94 -1.04
C SER A 417 -9.68 8.10 -0.14
N PHE A 418 -10.57 8.72 0.62
CA PHE A 418 -11.51 8.03 1.51
C PHE A 418 -12.79 7.65 0.76
N ASN A 419 -13.06 6.35 0.64
CA ASN A 419 -14.13 5.79 -0.18
C ASN A 419 -15.08 4.91 0.67
N PRO A 420 -16.01 5.52 1.40
CA PRO A 420 -16.82 4.81 2.39
C PRO A 420 -17.97 4.00 1.79
N ALA A 421 -18.28 4.17 0.51
CA ALA A 421 -19.27 3.37 -0.20
C ALA A 421 -18.89 3.21 -1.67
N VAL A 422 -18.72 1.97 -2.11
CA VAL A 422 -18.14 1.62 -3.41
C VAL A 422 -18.95 0.50 -4.06
N VAL A 423 -19.15 0.62 -5.36
CA VAL A 423 -19.75 -0.41 -6.20
C VAL A 423 -18.87 -0.67 -7.41
N GLN A 424 -18.66 -1.93 -7.77
CA GLN A 424 -17.92 -2.32 -8.97
C GLN A 424 -18.68 -3.40 -9.74
N TRP A 425 -18.67 -3.34 -11.07
CA TRP A 425 -19.35 -4.32 -11.92
C TRP A 425 -18.56 -4.67 -13.18
N SER A 426 -18.80 -5.87 -13.71
CA SER A 426 -18.20 -6.30 -14.99
C SER A 426 -18.90 -5.64 -16.17
N ARG A 427 -18.13 -5.25 -17.19
CA ARG A 427 -18.66 -4.86 -18.51
C ARG A 427 -18.38 -5.93 -19.56
N ASN A 428 -19.10 -5.88 -20.68
CA ASN A 428 -18.99 -6.83 -21.79
C ASN A 428 -17.60 -6.89 -22.43
N ASP A 429 -16.82 -5.79 -22.37
CA ASP A 429 -15.46 -5.75 -22.90
C ASP A 429 -14.39 -6.26 -21.91
N GLY A 430 -14.82 -6.72 -20.73
CA GLY A 430 -13.95 -7.19 -19.64
C GLY A 430 -13.41 -6.07 -18.76
N SER A 431 -13.71 -4.80 -19.02
CA SER A 431 -13.39 -3.71 -18.11
C SER A 431 -14.33 -3.67 -16.90
N VAL A 432 -13.90 -3.00 -15.83
CA VAL A 432 -14.68 -2.83 -14.60
C VAL A 432 -15.30 -1.44 -14.58
N GLY A 433 -16.63 -1.38 -14.50
CA GLY A 433 -17.33 -0.18 -14.12
C GLY A 433 -17.28 0.00 -12.60
N TRP A 434 -17.21 1.24 -12.13
CA TRP A 434 -17.18 1.55 -10.71
C TRP A 434 -17.96 2.81 -10.38
N LEU A 435 -18.43 2.89 -9.15
CA LEU A 435 -19.04 4.04 -8.51
C LEU A 435 -18.51 4.15 -7.07
N THR A 436 -18.23 5.37 -6.61
CA THR A 436 -17.90 5.64 -5.20
C THR A 436 -18.61 6.89 -4.70
N LEU A 437 -19.03 6.89 -3.44
CA LEU A 437 -19.50 8.09 -2.75
C LEU A 437 -18.31 8.99 -2.43
N TYR A 438 -18.33 10.23 -2.91
CA TYR A 438 -17.36 11.24 -2.50
C TYR A 438 -17.66 11.71 -1.07
N ALA A 439 -16.70 11.56 -0.16
CA ALA A 439 -16.91 11.85 1.25
C ALA A 439 -17.12 13.35 1.52
N GLN A 440 -18.32 13.73 1.99
CA GLN A 440 -18.69 15.13 2.26
C GLN A 440 -19.15 15.38 3.70
N VAL A 441 -19.22 14.32 4.51
CA VAL A 441 -19.79 14.35 5.86
C VAL A 441 -18.84 13.70 6.87
N LYS A 442 -19.05 14.02 8.14
CA LYS A 442 -18.35 13.42 9.28
C LYS A 442 -19.07 12.19 9.84
N GLU A 443 -20.32 11.98 9.48
CA GLU A 443 -21.13 10.86 9.95
C GLU A 443 -21.97 10.30 8.79
N LEU A 444 -21.88 9.00 8.58
CA LEU A 444 -22.59 8.24 7.55
C LEU A 444 -23.13 6.95 8.17
N ASN A 445 -24.41 6.70 7.95
CA ASN A 445 -25.01 5.38 8.08
C ASN A 445 -25.05 4.76 6.69
N ALA A 446 -24.35 3.65 6.48
CA ALA A 446 -24.34 2.96 5.19
C ALA A 446 -24.52 1.44 5.34
N MET A 447 -25.17 0.84 4.35
CA MET A 447 -25.39 -0.60 4.30
C MET A 447 -25.32 -1.12 2.86
N ALA A 448 -24.49 -2.14 2.66
CA ALA A 448 -24.48 -2.95 1.45
C ALA A 448 -25.33 -4.21 1.67
N SER A 449 -26.23 -4.48 0.74
CA SER A 449 -27.05 -5.69 0.70
C SER A 449 -27.20 -6.19 -0.74
N GLU A 450 -27.98 -7.25 -0.94
CA GLU A 450 -28.15 -7.87 -2.26
C GLU A 450 -28.63 -6.85 -3.32
N GLY A 451 -27.74 -6.51 -4.24
CA GLY A 451 -28.02 -5.55 -5.32
C GLY A 451 -28.37 -4.13 -4.86
N ARG A 452 -28.11 -3.76 -3.60
CA ARG A 452 -28.57 -2.48 -3.03
C ARG A 452 -27.52 -1.83 -2.12
N LEU A 453 -27.35 -0.52 -2.30
CA LEU A 453 -26.52 0.35 -1.44
C LEU A 453 -27.41 1.40 -0.80
N GLU A 454 -27.44 1.45 0.53
CA GLU A 454 -28.23 2.42 1.29
C GLU A 454 -27.32 3.38 2.04
N LEU A 455 -27.62 4.68 1.96
CA LEU A 455 -26.83 5.77 2.52
C LEU A 455 -27.75 6.77 3.23
N GLU A 456 -27.36 7.18 4.43
CA GLU A 456 -28.06 8.18 5.25
C GLU A 456 -27.02 9.09 5.92
N TYR A 457 -27.25 10.40 5.89
CA TYR A 457 -26.43 11.36 6.64
C TYR A 457 -27.17 11.79 7.91
N PRO A 458 -26.85 11.23 9.09
CA PRO A 458 -27.64 11.46 10.31
C PRO A 458 -27.63 12.91 10.77
N GLN A 459 -26.51 13.62 10.55
CA GLN A 459 -26.35 15.05 10.81
C GLN A 459 -26.62 15.92 9.58
N GLY A 460 -27.08 15.31 8.48
CA GLY A 460 -27.40 16.00 7.24
C GLY A 460 -28.66 16.86 7.38
N ASN A 461 -28.82 17.81 6.46
CA ASN A 461 -29.99 18.68 6.40
C ASN A 461 -30.27 19.07 4.93
N LYS A 462 -31.15 20.05 4.71
CA LYS A 462 -31.51 20.53 3.36
C LYS A 462 -30.36 21.10 2.51
N THR A 463 -29.19 21.35 3.08
CA THR A 463 -27.98 21.75 2.33
C THR A 463 -27.07 20.56 1.99
N SER A 464 -27.43 19.35 2.42
CA SER A 464 -26.68 18.14 2.11
C SER A 464 -26.80 17.75 0.64
N THR A 465 -25.73 17.14 0.15
CA THR A 465 -25.63 16.64 -1.23
C THR A 465 -25.02 15.23 -1.22
N PHE A 466 -25.47 14.36 -2.13
CA PHE A 466 -24.81 13.09 -2.40
C PHE A 466 -24.11 13.18 -3.75
N THR A 467 -22.80 12.96 -3.75
CA THR A 467 -21.93 13.09 -4.92
C THR A 467 -21.35 11.72 -5.24
N PHE A 468 -21.72 11.14 -6.38
CA PHE A 468 -21.22 9.85 -6.83
C PHE A 468 -20.23 10.03 -7.97
N LEU A 469 -18.99 9.60 -7.74
CA LEU A 469 -17.99 9.52 -8.80
C LEU A 469 -18.21 8.20 -9.54
N VAL A 470 -18.45 8.27 -10.84
CA VAL A 470 -18.79 7.13 -11.69
C VAL A 470 -17.76 7.01 -12.80
N SER A 471 -17.25 5.79 -12.99
CA SER A 471 -16.29 5.47 -14.05
C SER A 471 -16.74 5.95 -15.43
N THR A 472 -15.78 6.35 -16.27
CA THR A 472 -16.04 6.48 -17.70
C THR A 472 -16.40 5.12 -18.31
N ASN A 473 -17.24 5.15 -19.35
CA ASN A 473 -17.62 3.97 -20.10
C ASN A 473 -16.44 3.37 -20.88
N SER A 474 -16.60 2.13 -21.30
CA SER A 474 -15.65 1.40 -22.14
C SER A 474 -15.38 2.14 -23.46
N LYS A 475 -14.40 1.64 -24.22
CA LYS A 475 -14.10 2.20 -25.54
C LYS A 475 -15.26 2.12 -26.54
N HIS A 476 -16.23 1.25 -26.29
CA HIS A 476 -17.41 1.03 -27.12
C HIS A 476 -18.68 1.65 -26.53
N GLY A 477 -18.67 1.98 -25.23
CA GLY A 477 -19.78 2.64 -24.57
C GLY A 477 -19.93 4.11 -24.96
N LYS A 478 -21.08 4.69 -24.59
CA LYS A 478 -21.38 6.10 -24.86
C LYS A 478 -20.37 6.98 -24.12
N ARG A 479 -19.73 7.92 -24.83
CA ARG A 479 -18.77 8.85 -24.21
C ARG A 479 -19.46 9.92 -23.39
N ASP A 480 -20.46 10.56 -23.99
CA ASP A 480 -21.22 11.63 -23.35
C ASP A 480 -22.30 11.03 -22.44
N VAL A 481 -21.99 10.92 -21.15
CA VAL A 481 -22.92 10.45 -20.13
C VAL A 481 -23.72 11.64 -19.61
N SER A 482 -25.04 11.53 -19.71
CA SER A 482 -25.98 12.57 -19.28
C SER A 482 -27.03 12.07 -18.30
N SER A 483 -27.14 10.75 -18.14
CA SER A 483 -28.09 10.10 -17.24
C SER A 483 -27.59 8.71 -16.84
N TRP A 484 -28.20 8.09 -15.84
CA TRP A 484 -27.91 6.70 -15.46
C TRP A 484 -28.10 5.70 -16.60
N GLY A 485 -29.04 5.95 -17.52
CA GLY A 485 -29.24 5.09 -18.70
C GLY A 485 -28.09 5.13 -19.71
N ASP A 486 -27.17 6.09 -19.58
CA ASP A 486 -25.95 6.15 -20.38
C ASP A 486 -24.78 5.40 -19.74
N VAL A 487 -24.88 4.98 -18.47
CA VAL A 487 -23.83 4.24 -17.76
C VAL A 487 -23.81 2.80 -18.26
N GLU A 488 -22.66 2.36 -18.75
CA GLU A 488 -22.53 1.04 -19.38
C GLU A 488 -22.39 -0.10 -18.36
N GLY A 489 -23.20 -1.14 -18.56
CA GLY A 489 -23.09 -2.43 -17.87
C GLY A 489 -23.80 -2.51 -16.52
N ALA A 490 -24.52 -1.45 -16.14
CA ALA A 490 -25.33 -1.44 -14.92
C ALA A 490 -26.61 -0.62 -15.13
N ASN A 491 -27.73 -1.21 -14.74
CA ASN A 491 -29.01 -0.52 -14.61
C ASN A 491 -29.16 -0.03 -13.17
N ILE A 492 -29.11 1.29 -12.98
CA ILE A 492 -29.07 1.93 -11.66
C ILE A 492 -30.38 2.68 -11.42
N THR A 493 -31.10 2.28 -10.38
CA THR A 493 -32.30 2.98 -9.90
C THR A 493 -31.98 3.68 -8.59
N VAL A 494 -32.37 4.95 -8.47
CA VAL A 494 -32.14 5.77 -7.27
C VAL A 494 -33.46 6.16 -6.63
N GLU A 495 -33.56 5.98 -5.32
CA GLU A 495 -34.67 6.42 -4.48
C GLU A 495 -34.15 7.09 -3.20
N GLY A 496 -34.97 7.86 -2.50
CA GLY A 496 -34.56 8.52 -1.26
C GLY A 496 -35.32 9.80 -0.96
N THR A 497 -34.76 10.62 -0.08
CA THR A 497 -35.32 11.93 0.31
C THR A 497 -34.71 13.09 -0.48
N VAL A 498 -33.72 12.80 -1.33
CA VAL A 498 -33.11 13.77 -2.27
C VAL A 498 -34.08 14.11 -3.40
N ASP A 499 -33.87 15.24 -4.07
CA ASP A 499 -34.49 15.48 -5.37
C ASP A 499 -33.93 14.45 -6.37
N LEU A 500 -34.80 13.70 -7.03
CA LEU A 500 -34.38 12.70 -8.03
C LEU A 500 -33.88 13.35 -9.33
N THR A 501 -34.01 14.67 -9.45
CA THR A 501 -33.30 15.48 -10.45
C THR A 501 -31.86 15.71 -9.99
N TYR A 502 -30.90 15.29 -10.81
CA TYR A 502 -29.46 15.39 -10.51
C TYR A 502 -28.73 16.17 -11.60
N SER A 503 -27.52 16.66 -11.27
CA SER A 503 -26.56 17.14 -12.26
C SER A 503 -25.55 16.05 -12.63
N VAL A 504 -25.06 16.10 -13.87
CA VAL A 504 -23.97 15.26 -14.36
C VAL A 504 -22.85 16.14 -14.89
N ASP A 505 -21.66 15.94 -14.35
CA ASP A 505 -20.47 16.75 -14.61
C ASP A 505 -19.27 15.86 -14.97
N PHE A 506 -18.40 16.31 -15.87
CA PHE A 506 -17.20 15.54 -16.24
C PHE A 506 -15.96 16.08 -15.54
N ALA A 507 -15.17 15.18 -14.96
CA ALA A 507 -13.83 15.47 -14.47
C ALA A 507 -12.81 14.72 -15.33
N GLY A 508 -12.16 15.44 -16.23
CA GLY A 508 -11.28 14.88 -17.24
C GLY A 508 -9.82 15.26 -17.06
N TYR A 509 -8.96 14.49 -17.72
CA TYR A 509 -7.53 14.75 -17.80
C TYR A 509 -7.25 16.02 -18.65
N VAL A 510 -8.07 16.26 -19.68
CA VAL A 510 -7.97 17.43 -20.58
C VAL A 510 -9.24 18.30 -20.49
N GLY A 511 -9.61 18.69 -19.28
CA GLY A 511 -10.73 19.61 -19.02
C GLY A 511 -11.99 18.93 -18.50
N GLY A 512 -13.12 19.64 -18.57
CA GLY A 512 -14.34 19.31 -17.83
C GLY A 512 -14.60 20.33 -16.73
N SER A 513 -15.64 20.11 -15.92
CA SER A 513 -15.96 20.95 -14.76
C SER A 513 -15.11 20.59 -13.53
N GLY A 514 -14.48 19.41 -13.51
CA GLY A 514 -13.56 18.95 -12.47
C GLY A 514 -12.18 18.55 -12.99
N LYS A 515 -11.32 18.06 -12.08
CA LYS A 515 -10.03 17.44 -12.38
C LYS A 515 -10.07 15.96 -12.01
N THR A 516 -9.24 15.15 -12.66
CA THR A 516 -9.05 13.75 -12.27
C THR A 516 -8.71 13.62 -10.79
N ILE A 517 -9.22 12.56 -10.16
CA ILE A 517 -8.83 12.14 -8.82
C ILE A 517 -8.09 10.82 -8.97
N ASN A 518 -6.91 10.72 -8.36
CA ASN A 518 -6.07 9.52 -8.39
C ASN A 518 -5.76 9.00 -9.81
N ASP A 519 -5.59 9.92 -10.78
CA ASP A 519 -5.38 9.63 -12.20
C ASP A 519 -6.60 9.04 -12.95
N PHE A 520 -7.80 9.00 -12.33
CA PHE A 520 -9.02 8.55 -12.98
C PHE A 520 -9.90 9.72 -13.42
N GLU A 521 -10.36 9.64 -14.67
CA GLU A 521 -11.47 10.44 -15.17
C GLU A 521 -12.80 9.83 -14.72
N TYR A 522 -13.78 10.67 -14.45
CA TYR A 522 -15.08 10.24 -13.95
C TYR A 522 -16.21 11.20 -14.31
N TRP A 523 -17.42 10.67 -14.30
CA TRP A 523 -18.67 11.42 -14.31
C TRP A 523 -19.15 11.61 -12.88
N ASN A 524 -19.49 12.83 -12.51
CA ASN A 524 -19.99 13.18 -11.20
C ASN A 524 -21.52 13.32 -11.26
N PHE A 525 -22.22 12.43 -10.57
CA PHE A 525 -23.67 12.52 -10.37
C PHE A 525 -23.95 13.15 -9.02
N THR A 526 -24.50 14.37 -9.01
CA THR A 526 -24.78 15.10 -7.77
C THR A 526 -26.28 15.24 -7.53
N TYR A 527 -26.71 14.73 -6.38
CA TYR A 527 -28.06 14.86 -5.84
C TYR A 527 -28.09 15.91 -4.73
N VAL A 528 -29.13 16.73 -4.72
CA VAL A 528 -29.35 17.75 -3.70
C VAL A 528 -30.63 17.46 -2.92
N MET A 529 -30.72 17.95 -1.69
CA MET A 529 -31.98 17.91 -0.95
C MET A 529 -32.97 18.96 -1.49
N PRO A 530 -34.29 18.70 -1.46
CA PRO A 530 -35.28 19.72 -1.75
C PRO A 530 -35.13 20.93 -0.79
N GLY A 531 -35.23 22.15 -1.31
CA GLY A 531 -34.87 23.38 -0.58
C GLY A 531 -35.66 23.66 0.71
N ASP A 532 -36.83 23.03 0.86
CA ASP A 532 -37.71 23.13 2.03
C ASP A 532 -37.82 21.81 2.81
N SER A 533 -36.98 20.82 2.51
CA SER A 533 -37.01 19.52 3.17
C SER A 533 -36.61 19.61 4.65
N THR A 534 -37.34 18.89 5.49
CA THR A 534 -36.99 18.62 6.90
C THR A 534 -36.64 17.15 7.13
N GLU A 535 -36.56 16.36 6.06
CA GLU A 535 -36.22 14.94 6.15
C GLU A 535 -34.71 14.74 6.33
N ILE A 536 -34.34 13.65 6.99
CA ILE A 536 -32.94 13.21 7.07
C ILE A 536 -32.47 12.84 5.66
N PRO A 537 -31.35 13.36 5.16
CA PRO A 537 -30.85 13.06 3.83
C PRO A 537 -30.53 11.57 3.65
N ARG A 538 -31.20 10.94 2.68
CA ARG A 538 -31.06 9.52 2.36
C ARG A 538 -31.07 9.28 0.86
N VAL A 539 -30.25 8.34 0.42
CA VAL A 539 -30.23 7.78 -0.94
C VAL A 539 -30.06 6.26 -0.86
N SER A 540 -30.83 5.56 -1.69
CA SER A 540 -30.71 4.13 -1.93
C SER A 540 -30.52 3.92 -3.43
N LEU A 541 -29.48 3.15 -3.80
CA LEU A 541 -29.21 2.74 -5.17
C LEU A 541 -29.46 1.24 -5.29
N SER A 542 -30.27 0.85 -6.27
CA SER A 542 -30.48 -0.55 -6.66
C SER A 542 -29.81 -0.83 -8.00
N PHE A 543 -29.13 -1.96 -8.09
CA PHE A 543 -28.28 -2.34 -9.22
C PHE A 543 -28.80 -3.61 -9.88
N GLY A 544 -29.11 -3.52 -11.17
CA GLY A 544 -29.23 -4.66 -12.09
C GLY A 544 -28.05 -4.67 -13.06
N LEU A 545 -27.67 -5.85 -13.55
CA LEU A 545 -26.69 -5.99 -14.64
C LEU A 545 -27.42 -6.33 -15.94
N ASP A 546 -26.89 -5.83 -17.06
CA ASP A 546 -27.42 -6.04 -18.41
C ASP A 546 -27.10 -7.42 -19.00
#